data_AF-A0A8H3EEI4-F1
#
_entry.id   AF-A0A8H3EEI4-F1
#
_cell.length_a   1.000
_cell.length_b   1.000
_cell.length_c   1.000
_cell.angle_alpha   90.00
_cell.angle_beta   90.00
_cell.angle_gamma   90.00
#
_symmetry.space_group_name_H-M   'P 1'
#
loop_
_entity.id
_entity.type
_entity.pdbx_description
1 polymer ?
#
loop_
_entity_poly.entity_id
_entity_poly.type
_entity_poly.pdbx_seq_one_letter_code
_entity_poly.pdbx_strand_id
1 'polypeptide(L)'
;METPKGIELTPAPTLVVDPTTEKEKSIISEPEVEALANAKPFRKYALLAVFCLGQFLDTMNNSAMFPAIPAISHEVGLTESDSVWLFAAYQATFASFLLISGRISDVYSPKPVFILGTAFFGLISLGGGFINEMIPLIILRALQGIGASLTIPSSLNLIIQLFPDPNEQSRAIGLFGAMGAIGNVLGTIVGAILVEYTSWRWIFWLIAIIAVPISIICTILIPKTPRNEENKKSTFDFVGVFLLTVAVI
;
A
#
# COMPACT_ATOMS: atom_id res chain seq x y z
N MET A 1 51.35 49.33 -24.29
CA MET A 1 50.60 48.16 -23.79
C MET A 1 49.40 48.71 -23.04
N GLU A 2 48.25 48.79 -23.72
CA GLU A 2 46.99 49.30 -23.14
C GLU A 2 46.29 48.15 -22.40
N THR A 3 45.89 48.39 -21.15
CA THR A 3 45.09 47.45 -20.35
C THR A 3 43.60 47.62 -20.68
N PRO A 4 42.82 46.55 -20.89
CA PRO A 4 41.39 46.67 -21.19
C PRO A 4 40.58 47.12 -19.96
N LYS A 5 39.59 47.98 -20.22
CA LYS A 5 38.65 48.57 -19.27
C LYS A 5 37.80 47.53 -18.53
N GLY A 6 37.45 47.87 -17.30
CA GLY A 6 36.74 47.06 -16.31
C GLY A 6 35.43 46.44 -16.80
N ILE A 7 35.25 45.18 -16.40
CA ILE A 7 33.99 44.47 -16.45
C ILE A 7 33.27 44.80 -15.13
N GLU A 8 32.22 45.60 -15.19
CA GLU A 8 31.30 45.78 -14.06
C GLU A 8 30.60 44.45 -13.78
N LEU A 9 30.92 43.84 -12.63
CA LEU A 9 30.22 42.68 -12.12
C LEU A 9 28.86 43.15 -11.58
N THR A 10 27.79 42.90 -12.33
CA THR A 10 26.42 43.08 -11.85
C THR A 10 26.21 42.23 -10.59
N PRO A 11 25.69 42.77 -9.47
CA PRO A 11 25.42 41.96 -8.28
C PRO A 11 24.42 40.86 -8.63
N ALA A 12 24.66 39.64 -8.15
CA ALA A 12 23.71 38.53 -8.29
C ALA A 12 22.36 38.95 -7.69
N PRO A 13 21.23 38.61 -8.34
CA PRO A 13 19.91 38.94 -7.80
C PRO A 13 19.76 38.30 -6.43
N THR A 14 19.46 39.12 -5.43
CA THR A 14 19.17 38.65 -4.08
C THR A 14 17.88 37.84 -4.17
N LEU A 15 17.97 36.52 -3.99
CA LEU A 15 16.80 35.68 -3.87
C LEU A 15 16.03 36.13 -2.63
N VAL A 16 15.02 36.97 -2.84
CA VAL A 16 14.01 37.26 -1.82
C VAL A 16 13.19 35.98 -1.70
N VAL A 17 13.58 35.13 -0.75
CA VAL A 17 12.79 33.94 -0.40
C VAL A 17 11.47 34.46 0.17
N ASP A 18 10.39 34.28 -0.61
CA ASP A 18 9.07 34.70 -0.23
C ASP A 18 8.63 33.94 1.04
N PRO A 19 8.31 34.63 2.15
CA PRO A 19 7.92 33.99 3.42
C PRO A 19 6.63 33.17 3.31
N THR A 20 5.89 33.24 2.19
CA THR A 20 4.77 32.34 1.91
C THR A 20 5.21 30.90 1.63
N THR A 21 6.42 30.69 1.10
CA THR A 21 6.98 29.36 0.80
C THR A 21 7.27 28.53 2.07
N GLU A 22 7.57 29.19 3.20
CA GLU A 22 7.75 28.51 4.49
C GLU A 22 6.41 28.03 5.08
N LYS A 23 5.33 28.79 4.87
CA LYS A 23 3.98 28.40 5.32
C LYS A 23 3.40 27.23 4.56
N GLU A 24 3.83 27.00 3.33
CA GLU A 24 3.37 25.85 2.54
C GLU A 24 4.05 24.54 2.99
N LYS A 25 5.24 24.64 3.61
CA LYS A 25 5.97 23.50 4.17
C LYS A 25 5.39 23.02 5.52
N SER A 26 4.62 23.87 6.21
CA SER A 26 4.00 23.59 7.52
C SER A 26 2.62 22.92 7.45
N ILE A 27 2.21 22.41 6.28
CA ILE A 27 0.86 21.84 6.05
C ILE A 27 0.84 20.31 6.24
N ILE A 28 2.01 19.67 6.32
CA ILE A 28 2.09 18.30 6.84
C ILE A 28 1.87 18.41 8.34
N SER A 29 0.91 17.67 8.88
CA SER A 29 0.52 17.66 10.29
C SER A 29 1.71 17.43 11.24
N GLU A 30 2.41 18.52 11.60
CA GLU A 30 3.56 18.56 12.51
C GLU A 30 3.37 17.70 13.77
N PRO A 31 2.22 17.73 14.48
CA PRO A 31 2.06 16.92 15.69
C PRO A 31 1.96 15.40 15.44
N GLU A 32 1.56 14.95 14.25
CA GLU A 32 1.43 13.51 13.93
C GLU A 32 2.79 12.90 13.57
N VAL A 33 3.54 13.60 12.71
CA VAL A 33 4.90 13.23 12.34
C VAL A 33 5.80 13.25 13.57
N GLU A 34 5.63 14.25 14.43
CA GLU A 34 6.41 14.38 15.67
C GLU A 34 6.04 13.30 16.70
N ALA A 35 4.77 12.89 16.82
CA ALA A 35 4.36 11.80 17.70
C ALA A 35 4.81 10.40 17.23
N LEU A 36 4.83 10.15 15.92
CA LEU A 36 5.38 8.93 15.33
C LEU A 36 6.91 8.92 15.41
N ALA A 37 7.55 10.05 15.12
CA ALA A 37 9.00 10.22 15.24
C ALA A 37 9.48 10.07 16.70
N ASN A 38 8.70 10.49 17.69
CA ASN A 38 9.02 10.36 19.11
C ASN A 38 8.49 9.06 19.76
N ALA A 39 7.95 8.13 18.97
CA ALA A 39 7.49 6.84 19.50
C ALA A 39 8.66 6.05 20.11
N LYS A 40 8.39 5.34 21.22
CA LYS A 40 9.39 4.46 21.85
C LYS A 40 9.95 3.48 20.82
N PRO A 41 11.26 3.14 20.86
CA PRO A 41 11.90 2.27 19.87
C PRO A 41 11.14 0.96 19.61
N PHE A 42 10.67 0.31 20.68
CA PHE A 42 9.86 -0.92 20.58
C PHE A 42 8.59 -0.73 19.73
N ARG A 43 7.88 0.40 19.87
CA ARG A 43 6.66 0.68 19.12
C ARG A 43 6.96 0.96 17.65
N LYS A 44 8.09 1.62 17.34
CA LYS A 44 8.53 1.86 15.96
C LYS A 44 8.78 0.54 15.22
N TYR A 45 9.57 -0.36 15.81
CA TYR A 45 9.85 -1.65 15.18
C TYR A 45 8.60 -2.54 15.10
N ALA A 46 7.70 -2.47 16.08
CA ALA A 46 6.42 -3.18 16.01
C ALA A 46 5.54 -2.67 14.85
N LEU A 47 5.44 -1.35 14.64
CA LEU A 47 4.72 -0.77 13.50
C LEU A 47 5.37 -1.14 12.17
N LEU A 48 6.69 -1.06 12.07
CA LEU A 48 7.43 -1.52 10.89
C LEU A 48 7.15 -2.98 10.58
N ALA A 49 7.17 -3.86 11.59
CA ALA A 49 6.86 -5.27 11.43
C ALA A 49 5.44 -5.50 10.88
N VAL A 50 4.47 -4.68 11.30
CA VAL A 50 3.11 -4.76 10.78
C VAL A 50 3.01 -4.33 9.31
N PHE A 51 3.68 -3.23 8.92
CA PHE A 51 3.70 -2.79 7.53
C PHE A 51 4.40 -3.82 6.63
N CYS A 52 5.53 -4.35 7.09
CA CYS A 52 6.24 -5.47 6.47
C CYS A 52 5.37 -6.72 6.31
N LEU A 53 4.54 -7.02 7.32
CA LEU A 53 3.63 -8.16 7.28
C LEU A 53 2.49 -7.93 6.27
N GLY A 54 1.99 -6.70 6.14
CA GLY A 54 1.05 -6.32 5.07
C GLY A 54 1.63 -6.61 3.68
N GLN A 55 2.83 -6.07 3.40
CA GLN A 55 3.52 -6.31 2.12
C GLN A 55 3.81 -7.79 1.85
N PHE A 56 4.21 -8.52 2.90
CA PHE A 56 4.41 -9.96 2.83
C PHE A 56 3.12 -10.68 2.44
N LEU A 57 2.00 -10.37 3.10
CA LEU A 57 0.70 -11.00 2.83
C LEU A 57 0.19 -10.68 1.43
N ASP A 58 0.30 -9.44 0.98
CA ASP A 58 -0.14 -9.03 -0.36
C ASP A 58 0.63 -9.81 -1.43
N THR A 59 1.95 -9.94 -1.25
CA THR A 59 2.78 -10.68 -2.21
C THR A 59 2.56 -12.19 -2.12
N MET A 60 2.41 -12.71 -0.91
CA MET A 60 2.12 -14.13 -0.64
C MET A 60 0.77 -14.54 -1.25
N ASN A 61 -0.26 -13.70 -1.15
CA ASN A 61 -1.57 -13.94 -1.73
C ASN A 61 -1.49 -14.14 -3.25
N ASN A 62 -0.73 -13.27 -3.92
CA ASN A 62 -0.61 -13.34 -5.37
C ASN A 62 0.20 -14.57 -5.81
N SER A 63 1.29 -14.88 -5.11
CA SER A 63 2.16 -15.99 -5.49
C SER A 63 1.61 -17.38 -5.11
N ALA A 64 0.87 -17.49 -4.01
CA ALA A 64 0.22 -18.74 -3.60
C ALA A 64 -0.82 -19.23 -4.62
N MET A 65 -1.29 -18.35 -5.50
CA MET A 65 -2.25 -18.69 -6.53
C MET A 65 -1.64 -19.44 -7.72
N PHE A 66 -0.34 -19.31 -8.00
CA PHE A 66 0.30 -20.01 -9.11
C PHE A 66 0.14 -21.54 -9.05
N PRO A 67 0.49 -22.22 -7.94
CA PRO A 67 0.29 -23.67 -7.84
C PRO A 67 -1.18 -24.09 -7.72
N ALA A 68 -2.09 -23.15 -7.41
CA ALA A 68 -3.50 -23.44 -7.23
C ALA A 68 -4.29 -23.48 -8.55
N ILE A 69 -3.78 -22.89 -9.64
CA ILE A 69 -4.50 -22.80 -10.92
C ILE A 69 -5.06 -24.15 -11.39
N PRO A 70 -4.28 -25.25 -11.43
CA PRO A 70 -4.80 -26.51 -11.96
C PRO A 70 -5.96 -27.05 -11.12
N ALA A 71 -5.87 -26.92 -9.79
CA ALA A 71 -6.92 -27.35 -8.87
C ALA A 71 -8.19 -26.48 -9.01
N ILE A 72 -8.03 -25.16 -9.13
CA ILE A 72 -9.16 -24.23 -9.35
C ILE A 72 -9.81 -24.53 -10.70
N SER A 73 -9.03 -24.74 -11.76
CA SER A 73 -9.54 -25.04 -13.10
C SER A 73 -10.37 -26.33 -13.12
N HIS A 74 -9.89 -27.38 -12.44
CA HIS A 74 -10.63 -28.64 -12.35
C HIS A 74 -11.95 -28.53 -11.57
N GLU A 75 -11.97 -27.80 -10.45
CA GLU A 75 -13.17 -27.71 -9.60
C GLU A 75 -14.19 -26.67 -10.05
N VAL A 76 -13.73 -25.54 -10.59
CA VAL A 76 -14.57 -24.39 -10.96
C VAL A 76 -14.82 -24.34 -12.46
N GLY A 77 -14.17 -25.21 -13.23
CA GLY A 77 -14.33 -25.30 -14.69
C GLY A 77 -13.67 -24.14 -15.45
N LEU A 78 -12.55 -23.60 -14.94
CA LEU A 78 -11.85 -22.51 -15.64
C LEU A 78 -11.30 -23.01 -16.99
N THR A 79 -11.56 -22.26 -18.06
CA THR A 79 -10.78 -22.42 -19.30
C THR A 79 -9.38 -21.84 -19.12
N GLU A 80 -8.47 -22.13 -20.06
CA GLU A 80 -7.14 -21.51 -20.05
C GLU A 80 -7.21 -19.98 -20.09
N SER A 81 -8.17 -19.42 -20.85
CA SER A 81 -8.39 -17.98 -20.93
C SER A 81 -8.85 -17.39 -19.60
N ASP A 82 -9.68 -18.09 -18.85
CA ASP A 82 -10.19 -17.62 -17.55
C ASP A 82 -9.13 -17.65 -16.45
N SER A 83 -8.20 -18.59 -16.54
CA SER A 83 -7.06 -18.68 -15.62
C SER A 83 -6.16 -17.45 -15.70
N VAL A 84 -6.00 -16.86 -16.89
CA VAL A 84 -5.28 -15.58 -17.07
C VAL A 84 -6.03 -14.45 -16.39
N TRP A 85 -7.36 -14.41 -16.50
CA TRP A 85 -8.19 -13.39 -15.87
C TRP A 85 -8.14 -13.40 -14.35
N LEU A 86 -7.89 -14.56 -13.74
CA LEU A 86 -7.73 -14.67 -12.29
C LEU A 86 -6.60 -13.79 -11.74
N PHE A 87 -5.49 -13.67 -12.48
CA PHE A 87 -4.38 -12.78 -12.12
C PHE A 87 -4.56 -11.38 -12.70
N ALA A 88 -4.99 -11.29 -13.96
CA ALA A 88 -5.14 -10.02 -14.65
C ALA A 88 -6.14 -9.10 -13.93
N ALA A 89 -7.27 -9.64 -13.44
CA ALA A 89 -8.27 -8.84 -12.73
C ALA A 89 -7.71 -8.20 -11.44
N TYR A 90 -6.92 -8.95 -10.66
CA TYR A 90 -6.23 -8.43 -9.47
C TYR A 90 -5.22 -7.34 -9.85
N GLN A 91 -4.38 -7.59 -10.84
CA GLN A 91 -3.31 -6.65 -11.21
C GLN A 91 -3.86 -5.39 -11.87
N ALA A 92 -4.92 -5.52 -12.68
CA ALA A 92 -5.57 -4.40 -13.34
C ALA A 92 -6.20 -3.45 -12.31
N THR A 93 -6.96 -3.97 -11.34
CA THR A 93 -7.53 -3.11 -10.28
C THR A 93 -6.46 -2.58 -9.35
N PHE A 94 -5.46 -3.39 -8.99
CA PHE A 94 -4.33 -2.93 -8.20
C PHE A 94 -3.65 -1.72 -8.87
N ALA A 95 -3.26 -1.84 -10.14
CA ALA A 95 -2.59 -0.78 -10.89
C ALA A 95 -3.47 0.47 -11.07
N SER A 96 -4.75 0.28 -11.44
CA SER A 96 -5.71 1.38 -11.66
C SER A 96 -5.93 2.19 -10.39
N PHE A 97 -6.05 1.51 -9.24
CA PHE A 97 -6.35 2.15 -7.97
C PHE A 97 -5.08 2.58 -7.21
N LEU A 98 -3.88 2.17 -7.62
CA LEU A 98 -2.62 2.49 -6.92
C LEU A 98 -2.35 3.99 -6.84
N LEU A 99 -2.60 4.72 -7.92
CA LEU A 99 -2.37 6.17 -7.96
C LEU A 99 -3.44 6.91 -7.14
N ILE A 100 -4.68 6.42 -7.17
CA ILE A 100 -5.81 6.96 -6.42
C ILE A 100 -5.57 6.77 -4.92
N SER A 101 -5.21 5.55 -4.52
CA SER A 101 -4.91 5.23 -3.12
C SER A 101 -3.69 5.98 -2.60
N GLY A 102 -2.66 6.19 -3.44
CA GLY A 102 -1.52 7.05 -3.13
C GLY A 102 -1.99 8.47 -2.77
N ARG A 103 -2.80 9.09 -3.63
CA ARG A 103 -3.36 10.41 -3.34
C ARG A 103 -4.26 10.45 -2.11
N ILE A 104 -5.08 9.42 -1.90
CA ILE A 104 -5.91 9.32 -0.68
C ILE A 104 -5.02 9.23 0.57
N SER A 105 -3.95 8.45 0.52
CA SER A 105 -2.97 8.28 1.60
C SER A 105 -2.23 9.58 1.92
N ASP A 106 -1.92 10.39 0.90
CA ASP A 106 -1.28 11.69 1.07
C ASP A 106 -2.24 12.73 1.67
N VAL A 107 -3.53 12.69 1.31
CA VAL A 107 -4.51 13.71 1.68
C VAL A 107 -5.26 13.42 3.00
N TYR A 108 -5.65 12.17 3.25
CA TYR A 108 -6.59 11.81 4.34
C TYR A 108 -5.92 11.18 5.56
N SER A 109 -4.60 11.35 5.68
CA SER A 109 -3.70 10.60 6.57
C SER A 109 -3.54 9.13 6.16
N PRO A 110 -2.32 8.59 6.19
CA PRO A 110 -2.05 7.24 5.67
C PRO A 110 -2.58 6.12 6.59
N LYS A 111 -2.74 6.39 7.89
CA LYS A 111 -3.24 5.42 8.88
C LYS A 111 -4.60 4.80 8.53
N PRO A 112 -5.70 5.58 8.37
CA PRO A 112 -7.02 5.00 8.06
C PRO A 112 -7.01 4.26 6.73
N VAL A 113 -6.24 4.73 5.75
CA VAL A 113 -6.10 4.09 4.45
C VAL A 113 -5.47 2.69 4.57
N PHE A 114 -4.39 2.56 5.35
CA PHE A 114 -3.79 1.25 5.63
C PHE A 114 -4.78 0.30 6.32
N ILE A 115 -5.43 0.76 7.40
CA ILE A 115 -6.36 -0.06 8.19
C ILE A 115 -7.54 -0.55 7.33
N LEU A 116 -8.13 0.35 6.55
CA LEU A 116 -9.24 0.04 5.64
C LEU A 116 -8.80 -0.90 4.53
N GLY A 117 -7.62 -0.66 3.93
CA GLY A 117 -7.04 -1.52 2.90
C GLY A 117 -6.84 -2.94 3.41
N THR A 118 -6.17 -3.12 4.54
CA THR A 118 -5.93 -4.44 5.13
C THR A 118 -7.21 -5.12 5.62
N ALA A 119 -8.15 -4.36 6.21
CA ALA A 119 -9.44 -4.90 6.62
C ALA A 119 -10.24 -5.42 5.41
N PHE A 120 -10.34 -4.58 4.38
CA PHE A 120 -11.04 -4.90 3.15
C PHE A 120 -10.41 -6.12 2.48
N PHE A 121 -9.09 -6.13 2.33
CA PHE A 121 -8.35 -7.27 1.80
C PHE A 121 -8.66 -8.56 2.56
N GLY A 122 -8.54 -8.55 3.90
CA GLY A 122 -8.82 -9.73 4.72
C GLY A 122 -10.28 -10.21 4.64
N LEU A 123 -11.25 -9.30 4.62
CA LEU A 123 -12.67 -9.63 4.53
C LEU A 123 -13.04 -10.20 3.15
N ILE A 124 -12.49 -9.61 2.08
CA ILE A 124 -12.68 -10.13 0.73
C ILE A 124 -12.01 -11.50 0.62
N SER A 125 -10.79 -11.69 1.13
CA SER A 125 -10.14 -13.00 1.15
C SER A 125 -10.98 -14.03 1.93
N LEU A 126 -11.63 -13.65 3.03
CA LEU A 126 -12.51 -14.58 3.76
C LEU A 126 -13.63 -15.12 2.87
N GLY A 127 -14.24 -14.26 2.05
CA GLY A 127 -15.27 -14.65 1.09
C GLY A 127 -14.76 -15.60 0.00
N GLY A 128 -13.50 -15.47 -0.40
CA GLY A 128 -12.88 -16.26 -1.49
C GLY A 128 -12.90 -17.76 -1.25
N GLY A 129 -12.72 -18.20 -0.01
CA GLY A 129 -12.76 -19.62 0.32
C GLY A 129 -14.17 -20.25 0.24
N PHE A 130 -15.23 -19.45 0.08
CA PHE A 130 -16.60 -19.97 -0.09
C PHE A 130 -17.08 -19.96 -1.54
N ILE A 131 -16.28 -19.44 -2.48
CA ILE A 131 -16.67 -19.35 -3.88
C ILE A 131 -16.47 -20.69 -4.58
N ASN A 132 -17.47 -21.09 -5.37
CA ASN A 132 -17.47 -22.31 -6.17
C ASN A 132 -17.62 -22.05 -7.69
N GLU A 133 -17.69 -20.78 -8.09
CA GLU A 133 -18.02 -20.36 -9.45
C GLU A 133 -16.93 -19.43 -9.97
N MET A 134 -16.65 -19.49 -11.28
CA MET A 134 -15.55 -18.77 -11.91
C MET A 134 -15.70 -17.25 -11.82
N ILE A 135 -16.85 -16.73 -12.26
CA ILE A 135 -17.07 -15.29 -12.39
C ILE A 135 -16.98 -14.60 -11.02
N PRO A 136 -17.64 -15.11 -9.95
CA PRO A 136 -17.47 -14.56 -8.61
C PRO A 136 -16.03 -14.59 -8.13
N LEU A 137 -15.25 -15.62 -8.49
CA LEU A 137 -13.85 -15.72 -8.09
C LEU A 137 -13.00 -14.62 -8.75
N ILE A 138 -13.22 -14.36 -10.04
CA ILE A 138 -12.54 -13.26 -10.76
C ILE A 138 -12.93 -11.90 -10.17
N ILE A 139 -14.22 -11.67 -9.90
CA ILE A 139 -14.69 -10.43 -9.24
C ILE A 139 -14.01 -10.28 -7.88
N LEU A 140 -13.93 -11.35 -7.10
CA LEU A 140 -13.29 -11.34 -5.80
C LEU A 140 -11.79 -11.04 -5.90
N ARG A 141 -11.10 -11.52 -6.93
CA ARG A 141 -9.70 -11.13 -7.22
C ARG A 141 -9.58 -9.66 -7.58
N ALA A 142 -10.51 -9.13 -8.39
CA ALA A 142 -10.56 -7.71 -8.71
C ALA A 142 -10.73 -6.85 -7.44
N LEU A 143 -11.62 -7.25 -6.53
CA LEU A 143 -11.82 -6.58 -5.24
C LEU A 143 -10.55 -6.65 -4.37
N GLN A 144 -9.87 -7.80 -4.29
CA GLN A 144 -8.60 -7.89 -3.55
C GLN A 144 -7.54 -6.92 -4.06
N GLY A 145 -7.45 -6.70 -5.37
CA GLY A 145 -6.51 -5.74 -5.95
C GLY A 145 -6.74 -4.32 -5.45
N ILE A 146 -8.00 -3.92 -5.22
CA ILE A 146 -8.35 -2.62 -4.61
C ILE A 146 -7.89 -2.55 -3.15
N GLY A 147 -8.04 -3.64 -2.39
CA GLY A 147 -7.53 -3.72 -1.02
C GLY A 147 -6.01 -3.54 -0.96
N ALA A 148 -5.29 -4.27 -1.81
CA ALA A 148 -3.83 -4.21 -1.90
C ALA A 148 -3.31 -2.86 -2.44
N SER A 149 -4.07 -2.18 -3.30
CA SER A 149 -3.65 -0.85 -3.78
C SER A 149 -3.64 0.18 -2.64
N LEU A 150 -4.48 0.00 -1.61
CA LEU A 150 -4.56 0.88 -0.45
C LEU A 150 -3.41 0.65 0.55
N THR A 151 -2.92 -0.57 0.68
CA THR A 151 -1.92 -0.96 1.70
C THR A 151 -0.52 -0.46 1.37
N ILE A 152 -0.07 -0.58 0.11
CA ILE A 152 1.32 -0.28 -0.28
C ILE A 152 1.69 1.21 -0.12
N PRO A 153 0.99 2.18 -0.73
CA PRO A 153 1.36 3.59 -0.60
C PRO A 153 1.18 4.11 0.83
N SER A 154 0.15 3.64 1.54
CA SER A 154 -0.07 4.02 2.94
C SER A 154 1.01 3.48 3.87
N SER A 155 1.50 2.26 3.64
CA SER A 155 2.64 1.70 4.36
C SER A 155 3.90 2.53 4.15
N LEU A 156 4.21 2.91 2.91
CA LEU A 156 5.38 3.73 2.60
C LEU A 156 5.30 5.09 3.29
N ASN A 157 4.16 5.78 3.21
CA ASN A 157 3.96 7.06 3.91
C ASN A 157 4.14 6.91 5.42
N LEU A 158 3.58 5.85 6.03
CA LEU A 158 3.74 5.58 7.46
C LEU A 158 5.19 5.28 7.82
N ILE A 159 5.93 4.51 7.00
CA ILE A 159 7.35 4.21 7.23
C ILE A 159 8.18 5.48 7.19
N ILE A 160 7.95 6.35 6.19
CA ILE A 160 8.66 7.63 6.05
C ILE A 160 8.41 8.53 7.26
N GLN A 161 7.17 8.60 7.74
CA GLN A 161 6.84 9.39 8.95
C GLN A 161 7.40 8.79 10.24
N LEU A 162 7.56 7.46 10.30
CA LEU A 162 8.05 6.75 11.49
C LEU A 162 9.57 6.85 11.67
N PHE A 163 10.31 6.94 10.56
CA PHE A 163 11.77 7.01 10.52
C PHE A 163 12.23 8.31 9.82
N PRO A 164 12.36 9.42 10.57
CA PRO A 164 12.79 10.70 9.99
C PRO A 164 14.28 10.74 9.62
N ASP A 165 15.11 9.85 10.17
CA ASP A 165 16.52 9.72 9.76
C ASP A 165 16.62 9.02 8.39
N PRO A 166 17.24 9.64 7.36
CA PRO A 166 17.35 9.05 6.02
C PRO A 166 18.01 7.66 5.98
N ASN A 167 18.97 7.38 6.87
CA ASN A 167 19.65 6.09 6.93
C ASN A 167 18.76 5.00 7.54
N GLU A 168 17.99 5.34 8.58
CA GLU A 168 17.03 4.39 9.16
C GLU A 168 15.84 4.17 8.23
N GLN A 169 15.37 5.24 7.57
CA GLN A 169 14.27 5.21 6.61
C GLN A 169 14.58 4.29 5.42
N SER A 170 15.76 4.45 4.81
CA SER A 170 16.18 3.62 3.68
C SER A 170 16.29 2.13 4.07
N ARG A 171 16.77 1.82 5.28
CA ARG A 171 16.79 0.45 5.82
C ARG A 171 15.37 -0.10 6.03
N ALA A 172 14.46 0.71 6.57
CA ALA A 172 13.08 0.31 6.80
C ALA A 172 12.33 0.03 5.48
N ILE A 173 12.50 0.91 4.48
CA ILE A 173 11.95 0.70 3.12
C ILE A 173 12.60 -0.51 2.45
N GLY A 174 13.91 -0.71 2.63
CA GLY A 174 14.62 -1.89 2.15
C GLY A 174 14.08 -3.19 2.75
N LEU A 175 13.81 -3.21 4.06
CA LEU A 175 13.19 -4.36 4.73
C LEU A 175 11.77 -4.60 4.23
N PHE A 176 10.98 -3.53 4.08
CA PHE A 176 9.62 -3.61 3.52
C PHE A 176 9.64 -4.26 2.14
N GLY A 177 10.52 -3.81 1.23
CA GLY A 177 10.69 -4.41 -0.09
C GLY A 177 11.17 -5.87 -0.04
N ALA A 178 12.13 -6.19 0.85
CA ALA A 178 12.64 -7.54 1.03
C ALA A 178 11.54 -8.52 1.48
N MET A 179 10.62 -8.07 2.35
CA MET A 179 9.47 -8.87 2.78
C MET A 179 8.51 -9.19 1.64
N GLY A 180 8.41 -8.33 0.63
CA GLY A 180 7.72 -8.67 -0.62
C GLY A 180 8.36 -9.85 -1.34
N ALA A 181 9.68 -9.82 -1.54
CA ALA A 181 10.40 -10.92 -2.19
C ALA A 181 10.29 -12.25 -1.40
N ILE A 182 10.39 -12.17 -0.07
CA ILE A 182 10.21 -13.34 0.83
C ILE A 182 8.77 -13.86 0.71
N GLY A 183 7.78 -12.96 0.70
CA GLY A 183 6.36 -13.30 0.50
C GLY A 183 6.12 -14.02 -0.83
N ASN A 184 6.80 -13.60 -1.90
CA ASN A 184 6.67 -14.25 -3.20
C ASN A 184 7.11 -15.72 -3.17
N VAL A 185 8.30 -15.99 -2.60
CA VAL A 185 8.87 -17.34 -2.51
C VAL A 185 8.05 -18.21 -1.55
N LEU A 186 7.83 -17.71 -0.32
CA LEU A 186 7.07 -18.46 0.69
C LEU A 186 5.62 -18.68 0.27
N GLY A 187 4.98 -17.72 -0.41
CA GLY A 187 3.62 -17.89 -0.89
C GLY A 187 3.48 -18.99 -1.91
N THR A 188 4.41 -19.11 -2.86
CA THR A 188 4.40 -20.24 -3.81
C THR A 188 4.53 -21.59 -3.07
N ILE A 189 5.43 -21.68 -2.09
CA ILE A 189 5.65 -22.91 -1.32
C ILE A 189 4.42 -23.25 -0.47
N VAL A 190 3.91 -22.28 0.29
CA VAL A 190 2.72 -22.45 1.15
C VAL A 190 1.49 -22.77 0.31
N GLY A 191 1.31 -22.09 -0.82
CA GLY A 191 0.22 -22.36 -1.76
C GLY A 191 0.27 -23.79 -2.30
N ALA A 192 1.44 -24.28 -2.70
CA ALA A 192 1.61 -25.65 -3.15
C ALA A 192 1.25 -26.67 -2.06
N ILE A 193 1.75 -26.47 -0.84
CA ILE A 193 1.44 -27.33 0.32
C ILE A 193 -0.08 -27.31 0.61
N LEU A 194 -0.72 -26.13 0.63
CA LEU A 194 -2.15 -26.04 0.91
C LEU A 194 -2.99 -26.75 -0.16
N VAL A 195 -2.61 -26.63 -1.44
CA VAL A 195 -3.29 -27.31 -2.54
C VAL A 195 -3.10 -28.82 -2.45
N GLU A 196 -1.89 -29.30 -2.10
CA GLU A 196 -1.57 -30.72 -2.00
C GLU A 196 -2.28 -31.41 -0.82
N TYR A 197 -2.27 -30.79 0.36
CA TYR A 197 -2.73 -31.43 1.60
C TYR A 197 -4.16 -31.03 2.02
N THR A 198 -4.72 -29.95 1.46
CA THR A 198 -6.03 -29.43 1.86
C THR A 198 -6.90 -29.08 0.64
N SER A 199 -7.04 -27.80 0.32
CA SER A 199 -7.73 -27.27 -0.85
C SER A 199 -7.19 -25.87 -1.14
N TRP A 200 -7.28 -25.43 -2.39
CA TRP A 200 -6.93 -24.06 -2.79
C TRP A 200 -7.71 -22.99 -2.02
N ARG A 201 -8.91 -23.30 -1.50
CA ARG A 201 -9.73 -22.41 -0.68
C ARG A 201 -9.02 -21.97 0.61
N TRP A 202 -8.15 -22.81 1.16
CA TRP A 202 -7.39 -22.49 2.37
C TRP A 202 -6.41 -21.35 2.18
N ILE A 203 -5.97 -21.07 0.94
CA ILE A 203 -5.11 -19.91 0.67
C ILE A 203 -5.85 -18.64 1.04
N PHE A 204 -7.11 -18.51 0.62
CA PHE A 204 -7.98 -17.37 0.93
C PHE A 204 -8.26 -17.24 2.44
N TRP A 205 -8.57 -18.35 3.11
CA TRP A 205 -8.82 -18.33 4.56
C TRP A 205 -7.57 -18.03 5.37
N LEU A 206 -6.41 -18.56 4.99
CA LEU A 206 -5.14 -18.27 5.66
C LEU A 206 -4.83 -16.77 5.58
N ILE A 207 -4.99 -16.17 4.40
CA ILE A 207 -4.81 -14.73 4.24
C ILE A 207 -5.78 -13.96 5.15
N ALA A 208 -7.06 -14.34 5.18
CA ALA A 208 -8.05 -13.70 6.03
C ALA A 208 -7.71 -13.80 7.54
N ILE A 209 -7.30 -14.99 7.99
CA ILE A 209 -6.94 -15.27 9.39
C ILE A 209 -5.78 -14.38 9.85
N ILE A 210 -4.88 -13.99 8.96
CA ILE A 210 -3.74 -13.14 9.31
C ILE A 210 -4.08 -11.65 9.10
N ALA A 211 -4.71 -11.29 7.98
CA ALA A 211 -5.00 -9.90 7.64
C ALA A 211 -6.03 -9.24 8.59
N VAL A 212 -7.07 -9.96 9.01
CA VAL A 212 -8.11 -9.40 9.89
C VAL A 212 -7.53 -9.01 11.26
N PRO A 213 -6.79 -9.87 11.98
CA PRO A 213 -6.12 -9.48 13.22
C PRO A 213 -5.12 -8.34 13.03
N ILE A 214 -4.37 -8.31 11.92
CA ILE A 214 -3.44 -7.19 11.65
C ILE A 214 -4.19 -5.86 11.61
N SER A 215 -5.32 -5.80 10.90
CA SER A 215 -6.12 -4.57 10.84
C SER A 215 -6.56 -4.12 12.23
N ILE A 216 -7.01 -5.06 13.07
CA ILE A 216 -7.39 -4.79 14.47
C ILE A 216 -6.18 -4.28 15.27
N ILE A 217 -5.03 -4.96 15.19
CA ILE A 217 -3.80 -4.57 15.88
C ILE A 217 -3.37 -3.16 15.47
N CYS A 218 -3.45 -2.81 14.18
CA CYS A 218 -3.15 -1.47 13.69
C CYS A 218 -4.06 -0.39 14.28
N THR A 219 -5.35 -0.67 14.48
CA THR A 219 -6.26 0.31 15.11
C THR A 219 -5.84 0.67 16.53
N ILE A 220 -5.22 -0.27 17.25
CA ILE A 220 -4.77 -0.12 18.64
C ILE A 220 -3.34 0.46 18.68
N LEU A 221 -2.45 -0.06 17.84
CA LEU A 221 -1.02 0.21 17.91
C LEU A 221 -0.66 1.57 17.31
N ILE A 222 -1.41 2.05 16.32
CA ILE A 222 -1.21 3.40 15.76
C ILE A 222 -2.03 4.40 16.61
N PRO A 223 -1.43 5.46 17.21
CA PRO A 223 -2.15 6.42 18.04
C PRO A 223 -3.37 7.04 17.34
N LYS A 224 -4.47 7.29 18.06
CA LYS A 224 -5.62 8.05 17.53
C LYS A 224 -5.24 9.53 17.40
N THR A 225 -5.35 10.08 16.20
CA THR A 225 -5.13 11.50 15.94
C THR A 225 -6.41 12.29 16.30
N PRO A 226 -6.32 13.41 17.04
CA PRO A 226 -7.40 14.38 17.08
C PRO A 226 -7.55 15.01 15.69
N ARG A 227 -8.71 14.82 15.09
CA ARG A 227 -9.07 15.36 13.77
C ARG A 227 -9.10 16.88 13.90
N ASN A 228 -8.15 17.59 13.30
CA ASN A 228 -8.26 19.04 13.18
C ASN A 228 -9.41 19.36 12.22
N GLU A 229 -10.48 19.96 12.75
CA GLU A 229 -11.71 20.29 12.02
C GLU A 229 -11.51 21.31 10.88
N GLU A 230 -10.33 21.92 10.78
CA GLU A 230 -9.98 22.88 9.72
C GLU A 230 -9.65 22.23 8.37
N ASN A 231 -9.45 20.91 8.29
CA ASN A 231 -9.16 20.19 7.05
C ASN A 231 -10.38 19.94 6.16
N LYS A 232 -11.39 20.83 6.24
CA LYS A 232 -12.63 20.78 5.44
C LYS A 232 -12.43 21.33 4.01
N LYS A 233 -11.22 21.77 3.65
CA LYS A 233 -10.91 22.42 2.37
C LYS A 233 -9.93 21.66 1.45
N SER A 234 -9.52 20.44 1.78
CA SER A 234 -8.88 19.58 0.77
C SER A 234 -9.96 18.97 -0.11
N THR A 235 -10.16 19.56 -1.29
CA THR A 235 -11.12 19.07 -2.28
C THR A 235 -10.56 17.79 -2.91
N PHE A 236 -11.22 16.67 -2.66
CA PHE A 236 -10.97 15.41 -3.37
C PHE A 236 -11.11 15.65 -4.87
N ASP A 237 -10.03 15.48 -5.63
CA ASP A 237 -10.05 15.63 -7.08
C ASP A 237 -10.69 14.39 -7.73
N PHE A 238 -12.02 14.33 -7.65
CA PHE A 238 -12.82 13.28 -8.29
C PHE A 238 -12.59 13.21 -9.80
N VAL A 239 -12.25 14.34 -10.44
CA VAL A 239 -12.03 14.42 -11.88
C VAL A 239 -10.69 13.79 -12.24
N GLY A 240 -9.62 14.09 -11.48
CA GLY A 240 -8.31 13.47 -11.64
C GLY A 240 -8.32 11.97 -11.34
N VAL A 241 -9.04 11.55 -10.29
CA VAL A 241 -9.25 10.13 -9.94
C VAL A 241 -10.00 9.38 -11.04
N PHE A 242 -11.06 9.98 -11.60
CA PHE A 242 -11.81 9.40 -12.71
C PHE A 242 -10.98 9.34 -14.00
N LEU A 243 -10.25 10.41 -14.34
CA LEU A 243 -9.36 10.44 -15.50
C LEU A 243 -8.25 9.39 -15.42
N LEU A 244 -7.67 9.18 -14.24
CA LEU A 244 -6.68 8.13 -14.02
C LEU A 244 -7.28 6.73 -14.14
N THR A 245 -8.47 6.53 -13.58
CA THR A 245 -9.17 5.23 -13.67
C THR A 245 -9.51 4.91 -15.13
N VAL A 246 -9.99 5.89 -15.89
CA VAL A 246 -10.35 5.73 -17.32
C VAL A 246 -9.12 5.61 -18.21
N ALA A 247 -7.99 6.20 -17.85
CA ALA A 247 -6.76 6.09 -18.65
C ALA A 247 -6.11 4.69 -18.55
N VAL A 248 -6.39 3.93 -17.49
CA VAL A 248 -5.79 2.61 -17.24
C VAL A 248 -6.70 1.45 -17.71
N ILE A 249 -8.00 1.68 -17.88
CA ILE A 249 -8.99 0.72 -18.42
C ILE A 249 -9.05 0.85 -19.95
#